data_AF-A0A942JAM4-F1
#
_entry.id   AF-A0A942JAM4-F1
#
_cell.length_a   1.000
_cell.length_b   1.000
_cell.length_c   1.000
_cell.angle_alpha   90.00
_cell.angle_beta   90.00
_cell.angle_gamma   90.00
#
_symmetry.space_group_name_H-M   'P 1'
#
loop_
_entity.id
_entity.type
_entity.pdbx_description
1 polymer ?
#
loop_
_entity_poly.entity_id
_entity_poly.type
_entity_poly.pdbx_seq_one_letter_code
_entity_poly.pdbx_strand_id
1 'polypeptide(L)'
;IREQISAAIDVIVQQTRLRDGSRKITHICEVVGMEGDIITLQDIFVFTQTGRDPNGKIIGEFKPTGIRPKFYEKLLEAGAQLPPDIFHPR
;
A
#
# COMPACT_ATOMS: atom_id res chain seq x y z
N ILE A 1 -9.69 -21.85 4.47
CA ILE A 1 -9.98 -20.66 3.63
C ILE A 1 -9.06 -19.48 3.97
N ARG A 2 -8.93 -19.03 5.23
CA ARG A 2 -8.04 -17.89 5.58
C ARG A 2 -6.56 -18.14 5.23
N GLU A 3 -6.05 -19.33 5.53
CA GLU A 3 -4.69 -19.75 5.14
C GLU A 3 -4.49 -19.72 3.63
N GLN A 4 -5.49 -20.18 2.86
CA GLN A 4 -5.44 -20.14 1.40
C GLN A 4 -5.42 -18.70 0.87
N ILE A 5 -6.20 -17.80 1.48
CA ILE A 5 -6.19 -16.37 1.14
C ILE A 5 -4.82 -15.76 1.44
N SER A 6 -4.28 -16.03 2.63
CA SER A 6 -2.97 -15.52 3.04
C SER A 6 -1.81 -16.01 2.18
N ALA A 7 -1.91 -17.22 1.63
CA ALA A 7 -0.88 -17.80 0.76
C ALA A 7 -1.02 -17.37 -0.72
N ALA A 8 -2.22 -16.97 -1.15
CA ALA A 8 -2.52 -16.67 -2.55
C ALA A 8 -2.43 -15.18 -2.90
N ILE A 9 -2.45 -14.28 -1.92
CA ILE A 9 -2.45 -12.83 -2.13
C ILE A 9 -1.11 -12.27 -1.66
N ASP A 10 -0.32 -11.70 -2.56
CA ASP A 10 0.91 -10.98 -2.18
C ASP A 10 0.61 -9.51 -1.78
N VAL A 11 -0.31 -8.84 -2.51
CA VAL A 11 -0.55 -7.39 -2.42
C VAL A 11 -2.03 -7.04 -2.35
N ILE A 12 -2.37 -6.08 -1.49
CA ILE A 12 -3.69 -5.45 -1.43
C ILE A 12 -3.56 -3.95 -1.75
N VAL A 13 -4.36 -3.46 -2.69
CA VAL A 13 -4.45 -2.03 -3.02
C VAL A 13 -5.81 -1.50 -2.57
N GLN A 14 -5.81 -0.72 -1.49
CA GLN A 14 -7.04 -0.21 -0.89
C GLN A 14 -7.40 1.17 -1.46
N GLN A 15 -8.49 1.23 -2.23
CA GLN A 15 -9.08 2.48 -2.70
C GLN A 15 -10.24 2.91 -1.79
N THR A 16 -10.24 4.17 -1.37
CA THR A 16 -11.32 4.75 -0.56
C THR A 16 -11.94 5.96 -1.27
N ARG A 17 -13.26 6.09 -1.18
CA ARG A 17 -13.96 7.32 -1.54
C ARG A 17 -13.90 8.28 -0.35
N LEU A 18 -13.23 9.41 -0.53
CA LEU A 18 -13.06 10.41 0.51
C LEU A 18 -14.27 11.34 0.61
N ARG A 19 -14.29 12.17 1.66
CA ARG A 19 -15.41 13.06 1.99
C ARG A 19 -15.67 14.14 0.94
N ASP A 20 -14.66 14.51 0.17
CA ASP A 20 -14.78 15.43 -0.97
C ASP A 20 -15.32 14.74 -2.24
N GLY A 21 -15.69 13.46 -2.14
CA GLY A 21 -16.20 12.65 -3.24
C GLY A 21 -15.11 12.02 -4.11
N SER A 22 -13.84 12.41 -3.97
CA SER A 22 -12.72 11.85 -4.72
C SER A 22 -12.44 10.40 -4.33
N ARG A 23 -11.90 9.60 -5.25
CA ARG A 23 -11.38 8.26 -4.97
C ARG A 23 -9.87 8.32 -4.95
N LYS A 24 -9.25 7.82 -3.89
CA LYS A 24 -7.79 7.74 -3.77
C LYS A 24 -7.38 6.37 -3.30
N ILE A 25 -6.25 5.88 -3.80
CA ILE A 25 -5.54 4.78 -3.15
C ILE A 25 -5.08 5.31 -1.80
N THR A 26 -5.46 4.61 -0.74
CA THR A 26 -5.13 4.98 0.63
C THR A 26 -4.02 4.14 1.21
N HIS A 27 -3.95 2.87 0.83
CA HIS A 27 -2.95 1.94 1.30
C HIS A 27 -2.56 0.99 0.17
N ILE A 28 -1.28 0.66 0.10
CA ILE A 28 -0.77 -0.54 -0.59
C ILE A 28 -0.10 -1.38 0.48
N CYS A 29 -0.64 -2.57 0.71
CA CYS A 29 -0.24 -3.46 1.78
C CYS A 29 0.32 -4.76 1.21
N GLU A 30 1.36 -5.30 1.84
CA GLU A 30 1.79 -6.69 1.67
C GLU A 30 1.02 -7.59 2.64
N VAL A 31 0.58 -8.76 2.18
CA VAL A 31 0.11 -9.82 3.07
C VAL A 31 1.33 -10.56 3.60
N VAL A 32 1.64 -10.39 4.88
CA VAL A 32 2.87 -10.95 5.48
C VAL A 32 2.70 -12.42 5.85
N GLY A 33 1.46 -12.82 6.14
CA GLY A 33 1.12 -14.16 6.61
C GLY A 33 -0.06 -14.13 7.59
N MET A 34 -0.06 -15.08 8.50
CA MET A 34 -1.06 -15.18 9.57
C MET A 34 -0.40 -15.25 10.94
N GLU A 35 -1.02 -14.60 11.93
CA GLU A 35 -0.76 -14.78 13.35
C GLU A 35 -1.99 -15.42 13.99
N GLY A 36 -1.91 -16.73 14.27
CA GLY A 36 -3.10 -17.52 14.59
C GLY A 36 -4.10 -17.47 13.42
N ASP A 37 -5.32 -17.00 13.70
CA ASP A 37 -6.40 -16.87 12.71
C ASP A 37 -6.46 -15.48 12.03
N ILE A 38 -5.56 -14.57 12.38
CA ILE A 38 -5.56 -13.19 11.89
C ILE A 38 -4.60 -13.08 10.71
N ILE A 39 -5.09 -12.56 9.58
CA ILE A 39 -4.23 -12.20 8.44
C ILE A 39 -3.50 -10.90 8.79
N THR A 40 -2.18 -10.93 8.75
CA THR A 40 -1.34 -9.79 9.08
C THR A 40 -0.94 -9.07 7.80
N LEU A 41 -1.18 -7.76 7.79
CA LEU A 41 -0.83 -6.87 6.70
C LEU A 41 0.30 -5.94 7.12
N GLN A 42 1.11 -5.54 6.16
CA GLN A 42 2.13 -4.52 6.35
C GLN A 42 2.01 -3.45 5.26
N ASP A 43 1.84 -2.20 5.67
CA ASP A 43 1.74 -1.09 4.74
C ASP A 43 3.09 -0.80 4.09
N ILE A 44 3.10 -0.75 2.76
CA ILE A 44 4.27 -0.38 1.94
C ILE A 44 4.17 1.08 1.53
N PHE A 45 2.95 1.55 1.23
CA PHE A 45 2.67 2.94 0.96
C PHE A 45 1.35 3.37 1.60
N VAL A 46 1.31 4.60 2.10
CA VAL A 46 0.14 5.19 2.75
C VAL A 46 -0.13 6.58 2.18
N PHE A 47 -1.41 6.88 1.94
CA PHE A 47 -1.85 8.23 1.63
C PHE A 47 -2.05 9.04 2.91
N THR A 48 -1.32 10.14 3.03
CA THR A 48 -1.46 11.09 4.14
C THR A 48 -2.15 12.34 3.63
N GLN A 49 -3.33 12.64 4.16
CA GLN A 49 -4.00 13.91 3.92
C GLN A 49 -3.18 15.05 4.56
N THR A 50 -2.78 16.03 3.75
CA THR A 50 -2.02 17.20 4.20
C THR A 50 -2.86 18.46 4.28
N GLY A 51 -4.07 18.47 3.68
CA GLY A 51 -4.96 19.61 3.78
C GLY A 51 -6.18 19.52 2.86
N ARG A 52 -6.71 20.70 2.51
CA ARG A 52 -7.77 20.88 1.51
C ARG A 52 -7.47 22.11 0.66
N ASP A 53 -7.88 22.07 -0.61
CA ASP A 53 -7.81 23.23 -1.51
C ASP A 53 -8.96 24.24 -1.22
N PRO A 54 -8.96 25.43 -1.85
CA PRO A 54 -10.02 26.42 -1.68
C PRO A 54 -11.43 25.93 -2.06
N ASN A 55 -11.53 24.89 -2.87
CA ASN A 55 -12.80 24.26 -3.27
C ASN A 55 -13.21 23.11 -2.33
N GLY A 56 -12.46 22.88 -1.25
CA GLY A 56 -12.71 21.81 -0.27
C GLY A 56 -12.21 20.43 -0.68
N LYS A 57 -11.48 20.31 -1.79
CA LYS A 57 -10.91 19.05 -2.27
C LYS A 57 -9.74 18.63 -1.39
N ILE A 58 -9.66 17.34 -1.07
CA ILE A 58 -8.62 16.77 -0.21
C ILE A 58 -7.29 16.72 -0.95
N ILE A 59 -6.30 17.37 -0.34
CA ILE A 59 -4.89 17.35 -0.74
C ILE A 59 -4.16 16.40 0.20
N GLY A 60 -3.23 15.63 -0.36
CA GLY A 60 -2.38 14.74 0.39
C GLY A 60 -1.34 14.09 -0.51
N GLU A 61 -0.46 13.34 0.11
CA GLU A 61 0.67 12.71 -0.54
C GLU A 61 0.65 11.21 -0.29
N PHE A 62 1.05 10.46 -1.30
CA PHE A 62 1.25 9.03 -1.19
C PHE A 62 2.72 8.77 -0.87
N LYS A 63 3.00 8.25 0.32
CA LYS A 63 4.36 8.12 0.85
C LYS A 63 4.71 6.66 1.11
N PRO A 64 5.96 6.24 0.83
CA PRO A 64 6.46 4.94 1.27
C PRO A 64 6.63 4.92 2.79
N THR A 65 6.47 3.74 3.37
CA THR A 65 6.60 3.54 4.83
C THR A 65 8.04 3.26 5.28
N GLY A 66 8.98 3.03 4.35
CA GLY A 66 10.32 2.53 4.67
C GLY A 66 10.47 1.03 4.51
N ILE A 67 9.36 0.31 4.36
CA ILE A 67 9.35 -1.15 4.28
C ILE A 67 9.56 -1.56 2.83
N ARG A 68 10.61 -2.36 2.59
CA ARG A 68 10.78 -3.08 1.33
C ARG A 68 9.96 -4.38 1.40
N PRO A 69 9.01 -4.60 0.47
CA PRO A 69 8.17 -5.80 0.49
C PRO A 69 8.96 -7.06 0.15
N LYS A 70 8.54 -8.23 0.65
CA LYS A 70 9.18 -9.52 0.33
C LYS A 70 9.02 -9.89 -1.14
N PHE A 71 7.90 -9.51 -1.78
CA PHE A 71 7.71 -9.71 -3.22
C PHE A 71 8.57 -8.78 -4.10
N TYR A 72 9.43 -7.92 -3.53
CA TYR A 72 10.31 -7.04 -4.31
C TYR A 72 11.21 -7.83 -5.29
N GLU A 73 11.78 -8.95 -4.85
CA GLU A 73 12.61 -9.79 -5.72
C GLU A 73 11.80 -10.36 -6.89
N LYS A 74 10.58 -10.85 -6.63
CA LYS A 74 9.66 -11.31 -7.67
C LYS A 74 9.34 -10.21 -8.70
N LEU A 75 9.23 -8.95 -8.26
CA LEU A 75 9.03 -7.81 -9.18
C LEU A 75 10.24 -7.61 -10.08
N LEU A 76 11.45 -7.67 -9.54
CA LEU A 76 12.68 -7.54 -10.33
C LEU A 76 12.84 -8.69 -11.32
N GLU A 77 12.58 -9.93 -10.89
CA GLU A 77 12.60 -11.11 -11.75
C GLU A 77 11.56 -11.04 -12.88
N ALA A 78 10.40 -10.45 -12.61
CA ALA A 78 9.38 -10.15 -13.61
C ALA A 78 9.75 -8.99 -14.56
N GLY A 79 10.93 -8.39 -14.39
CA GLY A 79 11.45 -7.31 -15.23
C GLY A 79 10.97 -5.92 -14.82
N ALA A 80 10.38 -5.76 -13.63
CA ALA A 80 9.97 -4.44 -13.15
C ALA A 80 11.20 -3.57 -12.89
N GLN A 81 11.25 -2.41 -13.55
CA GLN A 81 12.26 -1.40 -13.31
C GLN A 81 11.76 -0.45 -12.22
N LEU A 82 12.31 -0.60 -11.02
CA LEU A 82 11.93 0.19 -9.86
C LEU A 82 13.07 1.13 -9.46
N PRO A 83 12.79 2.40 -9.13
CA PRO A 83 13.79 3.26 -8.52
C PRO A 83 14.34 2.63 -7.23
N PRO A 84 15.66 2.70 -6.99
CA PRO A 84 16.29 2.06 -5.83
C PRO A 84 15.75 2.56 -4.49
N ASP A 85 15.31 3.83 -4.45
CA ASP A 85 14.82 4.51 -3.25
C ASP A 85 13.29 4.58 -3.17
N ILE A 86 12.55 3.83 -4.00
CA ILE A 86 11.08 3.93 -4.08
C ILE A 86 10.39 3.65 -2.73
N PHE A 87 10.99 2.83 -1.87
CA PHE A 87 10.47 2.49 -0.53
C PHE A 87 11.10 3.31 0.60
N HIS A 88 12.05 4.19 0.34
CA HIS A 88 12.69 4.98 1.40
C HIS A 88 11.74 6.09 1.90
N PRO A 89 11.57 6.27 3.22
CA PRO A 89 10.68 7.31 3.76
C PRO A 89 11.12 8.70 3.28
N ARG A 90 10.15 9.54 2.92
CA ARG A 90 10.38 10.93 2.48
C ARG A 90 9.84 11.96 3.46
#